data_AF-A0A372F156-F1
#
_entry.id   AF-A0A372F156-F1
#
_cell.length_a   1.000
_cell.length_b   1.000
_cell.length_c   1.000
_cell.angle_alpha   90.00
_cell.angle_beta   90.00
_cell.angle_gamma   90.00
#
_symmetry.space_group_name_H-M   'P 1'
#
loop_
_entity.id
_entity.type
_entity.pdbx_description
1 polymer ?
#
loop_
_entity_poly.entity_id
_entity_poly.type
_entity_poly.pdbx_seq_one_letter_code
_entity_poly.pdbx_strand_id
1 'polypeptide(L)'
;MKISRKIMRLTQNEPTNFFGSIIFLLFILFAQKIQAQTCGTGFQLKPTTLSKIIEWQKFPEFSLPFSVVYGGPRFGDSQRLPLRHGFSHLATFEGADDNLPKNQRAIVWYGVAYTGTNQPWETVKSPWNNNLDGYRAKWQHELSTMPEVDLLVPDIERQIKSNDSILILKNHGSTPIAYRNLDNNSFITQYKKDLQTLYAESFGFTRGNKSSRIGGYSDSPILNTYINIAGNSWQKWTTDPSLLNYLFYDFSSNNIGGEVYNRQDFFSPSAYYYYDYPHPLAPDYLAYLLFQIEVNKAWVPNKSIIPFVWLRYSYVTDAARKFIKPFMAEATAIFPFFSGANGLWLWDDPALFNNNESFASYEYFINGLYRLSQYKDMFTGSYQLIIPQPARAYVDNHKPIWRGVAKGNDFLVAAHNPYAKDENEVVVVEATYNNLKVNVLLKGYEVFLCRFNMDLLADEPNQSFNSFKIYPNPSQDNLTIGINSLFQQTAKIEIVDATGKVIHLETANLQQGENTMTININRLPSGTYIIKAMNFSKKFVRE
;
A
#
# COMPACT_ATOMS: atom_id res chain seq x y z
N MET A 1 -49.63 -5.16 62.50
CA MET A 1 -50.74 -5.08 61.52
C MET A 1 -50.95 -6.48 60.95
N LYS A 2 -52.16 -7.02 61.15
CA LYS A 2 -52.78 -8.33 60.85
C LYS A 2 -51.99 -9.40 60.03
N ILE A 3 -51.64 -10.58 60.59
CA ILE A 3 -52.39 -11.88 60.77
C ILE A 3 -52.17 -12.86 59.57
N SER A 4 -51.35 -13.93 59.72
CA SER A 4 -51.70 -15.38 59.88
C SER A 4 -51.60 -16.19 58.56
N ARG A 5 -50.65 -17.13 58.36
CA ARG A 5 -50.55 -18.58 58.73
C ARG A 5 -51.28 -19.59 57.81
N LYS A 6 -50.55 -20.70 57.53
CA LYS A 6 -50.91 -22.09 57.09
C LYS A 6 -51.14 -22.35 55.58
N ILE A 7 -50.34 -23.18 54.87
CA ILE A 7 -50.07 -24.65 54.93
C ILE A 7 -51.29 -25.50 54.49
N MET A 8 -51.25 -26.21 53.34
CA MET A 8 -51.07 -27.68 53.24
C MET A 8 -51.34 -28.29 51.82
N ARG A 9 -50.37 -29.10 51.39
CA ARG A 9 -50.27 -30.26 50.44
C ARG A 9 -51.48 -30.88 49.67
N LEU A 10 -51.14 -31.23 48.40
CA LEU A 10 -51.26 -32.50 47.63
C LEU A 10 -52.62 -33.18 47.37
N THR A 11 -52.95 -33.43 46.09
CA THR A 11 -53.09 -34.77 45.39
C THR A 11 -53.81 -34.60 44.03
N GLN A 12 -53.14 -34.93 42.90
CA GLN A 12 -53.36 -36.07 41.98
C GLN A 12 -54.67 -36.09 41.16
N ASN A 13 -54.59 -35.86 39.83
CA ASN A 13 -54.73 -36.90 38.78
C ASN A 13 -54.71 -36.32 37.33
N GLU A 14 -53.90 -36.97 36.50
CA GLU A 14 -53.59 -36.84 35.05
C GLU A 14 -54.74 -37.24 34.08
N PRO A 15 -54.59 -37.32 32.71
CA PRO A 15 -53.47 -36.99 31.80
C PRO A 15 -53.87 -36.27 30.46
N THR A 16 -52.89 -36.13 29.56
CA THR A 16 -52.94 -36.08 28.07
C THR A 16 -52.83 -34.73 27.35
N ASN A 17 -51.62 -34.36 26.92
CA ASN A 17 -51.19 -34.50 25.51
C ASN A 17 -49.84 -33.79 25.31
N PHE A 18 -48.79 -34.60 25.28
CA PHE A 18 -47.40 -34.19 25.07
C PHE A 18 -47.02 -34.52 23.63
N PHE A 19 -47.37 -33.66 22.67
CA PHE A 19 -46.83 -33.69 21.31
C PHE A 19 -46.97 -32.30 20.69
N GLY A 20 -45.93 -31.46 20.83
CA GLY A 20 -45.98 -30.10 20.31
C GLY A 20 -44.73 -29.26 20.52
N SER A 21 -43.52 -29.84 20.56
CA SER A 21 -42.27 -29.07 20.68
C SER A 21 -41.10 -29.66 19.90
N ILE A 22 -41.33 -30.30 18.76
CA ILE A 22 -40.26 -30.77 17.85
C ILE A 22 -40.64 -30.50 16.38
N ILE A 23 -41.04 -29.27 16.03
CA ILE A 23 -41.04 -28.78 14.63
C ILE A 23 -40.72 -27.27 14.64
N PHE A 24 -39.62 -26.87 15.30
CA PHE A 24 -39.12 -25.49 15.22
C PHE A 24 -37.58 -25.41 15.11
N LEU A 25 -36.93 -26.51 14.72
CA LEU A 25 -35.47 -26.61 14.68
C LEU A 25 -34.89 -27.21 13.39
N LEU A 26 -35.67 -27.27 12.31
CA LEU A 26 -35.25 -27.87 11.03
C LEU A 26 -35.46 -26.98 9.80
N PHE A 27 -35.72 -25.68 9.98
CA PHE A 27 -35.86 -24.70 8.89
C PHE A 27 -34.78 -23.60 8.90
N ILE A 28 -33.59 -23.88 9.47
CA ILE A 28 -32.40 -23.01 9.38
C ILE A 28 -31.30 -23.62 8.46
N LEU A 29 -31.57 -24.73 7.76
CA LEU A 29 -30.55 -25.45 6.99
C LEU A 29 -30.64 -25.34 5.46
N PHE A 30 -31.42 -24.39 4.92
CA PHE A 30 -31.32 -24.01 3.50
C PHE A 30 -31.34 -22.49 3.32
N ALA A 31 -30.51 -21.78 4.09
CA ALA A 31 -29.93 -20.55 3.57
C ALA A 31 -28.97 -20.95 2.46
N GLN A 32 -29.42 -20.85 1.21
CA GLN A 32 -28.52 -20.91 0.06
C GLN A 32 -27.35 -19.96 0.35
N LYS A 33 -26.13 -20.51 0.25
CA LYS A 33 -24.88 -19.77 0.35
C LYS A 33 -24.85 -18.70 -0.74
N ILE A 34 -25.42 -17.53 -0.47
CA ILE A 34 -24.88 -16.30 -1.03
C ILE A 34 -23.56 -16.16 -0.28
N GLN A 35 -22.47 -16.62 -0.88
CA GLN A 35 -21.14 -16.29 -0.37
C GLN A 35 -20.99 -14.78 -0.55
N ALA A 36 -21.46 -14.02 0.44
CA ALA A 36 -21.02 -12.65 0.63
C ALA A 36 -19.50 -12.72 0.67
N GLN A 37 -18.85 -12.09 -0.30
CA GLN A 37 -17.41 -12.07 -0.42
C GLN A 37 -16.84 -11.41 0.84
N THR A 38 -16.31 -12.21 1.77
CA THR A 38 -15.76 -11.69 3.03
C THR A 38 -14.38 -11.12 2.75
N CYS A 39 -14.33 -9.83 2.43
CA CYS A 39 -13.09 -9.06 2.25
C CYS A 39 -12.32 -8.81 3.57
N GLY A 40 -12.92 -9.14 4.72
CA GLY A 40 -12.33 -8.93 6.04
C GLY A 40 -11.45 -10.10 6.49
N THR A 41 -10.34 -9.79 7.15
CA THR A 41 -9.38 -10.78 7.68
C THR A 41 -9.78 -11.39 9.02
N GLY A 42 -10.99 -11.08 9.52
CA GLY A 42 -11.47 -11.44 10.87
C GLY A 42 -10.75 -10.73 12.03
N PHE A 43 -9.50 -10.30 11.81
CA PHE A 43 -8.69 -9.51 12.73
C PHE A 43 -9.04 -8.02 12.63
N GLN A 44 -9.19 -7.36 13.78
CA GLN A 44 -9.34 -5.91 13.87
C GLN A 44 -8.22 -5.34 14.74
N LEU A 45 -7.42 -4.45 14.15
CA LEU A 45 -6.33 -3.79 14.87
C LEU A 45 -6.88 -2.91 16.01
N LYS A 46 -6.33 -3.09 17.20
CA LYS A 46 -6.41 -2.15 18.32
C LYS A 46 -5.00 -1.61 18.59
N PRO A 47 -4.67 -0.41 18.07
CA PRO A 47 -3.30 0.09 18.15
C PRO A 47 -2.87 0.30 19.60
N THR A 48 -1.58 0.17 19.85
CA THR A 48 -0.99 0.48 21.16
C THR A 48 -1.31 1.91 21.60
N THR A 49 -1.67 2.03 22.88
CA THR A 49 -1.80 3.32 23.57
C THR A 49 -0.58 3.64 24.41
N LEU A 50 0.39 2.72 24.46
CA LEU A 50 1.63 2.84 25.23
C LEU A 50 2.72 3.52 24.40
N SER A 51 3.66 4.17 25.07
CA SER A 51 4.83 4.79 24.43
C SER A 51 5.97 3.79 24.26
N LYS A 52 6.77 3.96 23.20
CA LYS A 52 8.01 3.21 22.95
C LYS A 52 7.84 1.68 22.95
N ILE A 53 6.71 1.21 22.41
CA ILE A 53 6.43 -0.22 22.27
C ILE A 53 5.72 -0.49 20.95
N ILE A 54 5.99 -1.66 20.37
CA ILE A 54 5.22 -2.26 19.29
C ILE A 54 4.73 -3.59 19.84
N GLU A 55 3.41 -3.78 19.95
CA GLU A 55 2.81 -4.96 20.54
C GLU A 55 2.65 -6.07 19.49
N TRP A 56 3.79 -6.63 19.04
CA TRP A 56 3.86 -7.62 17.95
C TRP A 56 2.94 -8.83 18.14
N GLN A 57 2.79 -9.33 19.37
CA GLN A 57 2.01 -10.54 19.66
C GLN A 57 0.50 -10.36 19.46
N LYS A 58 0.03 -9.13 19.21
CA LYS A 58 -1.37 -8.88 18.79
C LYS A 58 -1.65 -9.41 17.40
N PHE A 59 -0.63 -9.42 16.54
CA PHE A 59 -0.77 -9.86 15.16
C PHE A 59 -0.62 -11.39 15.10
N PRO A 60 -1.41 -12.09 14.28
CA PRO A 60 -1.08 -13.45 13.90
C PRO A 60 0.28 -13.47 13.20
N GLU A 61 0.99 -14.60 13.24
CA GLU A 61 2.22 -14.75 12.47
C GLU A 61 1.93 -14.94 10.98
N PHE A 62 2.73 -14.32 10.13
CA PHE A 62 2.55 -14.38 8.67
C PHE A 62 3.84 -14.11 7.91
N SER A 63 3.83 -14.47 6.63
CA SER A 63 4.91 -14.25 5.68
C SER A 63 4.41 -13.69 4.36
N LEU A 64 5.28 -12.98 3.66
CA LEU A 64 5.03 -12.35 2.35
C LEU A 64 6.06 -12.84 1.31
N PRO A 65 5.70 -12.87 0.01
CA PRO A 65 6.58 -13.30 -1.07
C PRO A 65 7.50 -12.17 -1.56
N PHE A 66 7.85 -11.22 -0.70
CA PHE A 66 8.59 -10.00 -1.05
C PHE A 66 9.78 -9.78 -0.11
N SER A 67 10.80 -9.07 -0.59
CA SER A 67 11.94 -8.65 0.24
C SER A 67 11.57 -7.44 1.10
N VAL A 68 10.82 -7.65 2.17
CA VAL A 68 10.50 -6.60 3.15
C VAL A 68 11.58 -6.58 4.23
N VAL A 69 12.29 -5.46 4.37
CA VAL A 69 13.39 -5.26 5.32
C VAL A 69 12.92 -4.41 6.50
N TYR A 70 13.20 -4.87 7.72
CA TYR A 70 12.90 -4.14 8.96
C TYR A 70 14.13 -3.40 9.49
N GLY A 71 14.12 -2.08 9.45
CA GLY A 71 15.13 -1.20 10.07
C GLY A 71 14.60 -0.36 11.23
N GLY A 72 13.40 -0.63 11.72
CA GLY A 72 12.79 0.07 12.85
C GLY A 72 13.30 -0.39 14.23
N PRO A 73 12.80 0.22 15.33
CA PRO A 73 13.16 -0.20 16.67
C PRO A 73 12.64 -1.58 17.01
N ARG A 74 13.41 -2.31 17.82
CA ARG A 74 12.99 -3.62 18.37
C ARG A 74 12.60 -3.58 19.84
N PHE A 75 12.93 -2.50 20.56
CA PHE A 75 12.62 -2.31 21.99
C PHE A 75 12.92 -3.52 22.87
N GLY A 76 14.07 -4.17 22.65
CA GLY A 76 14.49 -5.35 23.42
C GLY A 76 13.92 -6.68 22.92
N ASP A 77 13.28 -6.72 21.75
CA ASP A 77 12.90 -7.98 21.10
C ASP A 77 14.12 -8.86 20.80
N SER A 78 14.21 -9.97 21.53
CA SER A 78 15.19 -11.06 21.34
C SER A 78 14.60 -12.26 20.59
N GLN A 79 13.31 -12.24 20.28
CA GLN A 79 12.58 -13.31 19.59
C GLN A 79 12.51 -13.10 18.08
N ARG A 80 13.07 -12.00 17.57
CA ARG A 80 13.07 -11.65 16.14
C ARG A 80 11.65 -11.53 15.58
N LEU A 81 10.77 -10.91 16.35
CA LEU A 81 9.35 -10.75 16.05
C LEU A 81 9.08 -10.15 14.66
N PRO A 82 9.85 -9.18 14.13
CA PRO A 82 9.64 -8.73 12.76
C PRO A 82 9.67 -9.88 11.73
N LEU A 83 10.59 -10.84 11.88
CA LEU A 83 10.71 -11.98 10.95
C LEU A 83 9.51 -12.94 10.99
N ARG A 84 8.70 -12.88 12.06
CA ARG A 84 7.46 -13.66 12.20
C ARG A 84 6.23 -12.90 11.71
N HIS A 85 6.37 -11.62 11.37
CA HIS A 85 5.28 -10.71 11.03
C HIS A 85 5.54 -9.99 9.70
N GLY A 86 5.80 -10.78 8.65
CA GLY A 86 5.87 -10.31 7.27
C GLY A 86 7.22 -9.77 6.80
N PHE A 87 8.16 -9.50 7.71
CA PHE A 87 9.51 -9.07 7.32
C PHE A 87 10.39 -10.27 6.98
N SER A 88 11.17 -10.11 5.93
CA SER A 88 12.10 -11.14 5.42
C SER A 88 13.53 -10.93 5.94
N HIS A 89 13.89 -9.69 6.27
CA HIS A 89 15.23 -9.32 6.71
C HIS A 89 15.19 -8.37 7.90
N LEU A 90 16.22 -8.43 8.74
CA LEU A 90 16.54 -7.39 9.71
C LEU A 90 17.71 -6.54 9.19
N ALA A 91 17.55 -5.21 9.26
CA ALA A 91 18.61 -4.25 8.97
C ALA A 91 19.47 -3.87 10.19
N THR A 92 19.02 -4.27 11.38
CA THR A 92 19.74 -4.16 12.64
C THR A 92 19.70 -5.53 13.32
N PHE A 93 20.87 -6.05 13.69
CA PHE A 93 21.02 -7.32 14.40
C PHE A 93 21.97 -7.11 15.56
N GLU A 94 21.55 -7.53 16.75
CA GLU A 94 22.22 -7.28 18.03
C GLU A 94 22.22 -8.56 18.84
N GLY A 95 23.32 -8.87 19.54
CA GLY A 95 23.44 -9.96 20.54
C GLY A 95 22.72 -11.26 20.18
N ALA A 96 21.44 -11.38 20.54
CA ALA A 96 20.57 -12.52 20.24
C ALA A 96 20.49 -12.91 18.74
N ASP A 97 21.02 -12.11 17.82
CA ASP A 97 21.04 -12.36 16.37
C ASP A 97 22.37 -12.92 15.82
N ASP A 98 23.31 -13.33 16.69
CA ASP A 98 24.61 -13.88 16.27
C ASP A 98 24.47 -15.01 15.23
N ASN A 99 23.43 -15.84 15.38
CA ASN A 99 23.10 -16.96 14.48
C ASN A 99 22.08 -16.63 13.38
N LEU A 100 21.76 -15.36 13.13
CA LEU A 100 20.81 -14.97 12.08
C LEU A 100 21.35 -15.39 10.69
N PRO A 101 20.60 -16.14 9.89
CA PRO A 101 21.05 -16.55 8.55
C PRO A 101 21.35 -15.36 7.62
N LYS A 102 22.33 -15.52 6.72
CA LYS A 102 22.70 -14.51 5.71
C LYS A 102 21.49 -14.00 4.92
N ASN A 103 20.61 -14.90 4.50
CA ASN A 103 19.38 -14.61 3.74
C ASN A 103 18.27 -13.90 4.54
N GLN A 104 18.55 -13.52 5.79
CA GLN A 104 17.67 -12.71 6.64
C GLN A 104 18.38 -11.44 7.15
N ARG A 105 19.58 -11.15 6.64
CA ARG A 105 20.38 -9.98 7.00
C ARG A 105 20.41 -8.99 5.85
N ALA A 106 20.15 -7.73 6.18
CA ALA A 106 20.33 -6.61 5.28
C ALA A 106 21.16 -5.53 5.97
N ILE A 107 21.94 -4.73 5.25
CA ILE A 107 22.72 -3.61 5.83
C ILE A 107 22.62 -2.40 4.92
N VAL A 108 22.43 -1.23 5.53
CA VAL A 108 22.85 0.05 4.94
C VAL A 108 24.25 0.36 5.45
N TRP A 109 25.21 0.50 4.55
CA TRP A 109 26.59 0.83 4.86
C TRP A 109 26.77 2.34 4.77
N TYR A 110 26.64 3.00 5.91
CA TYR A 110 26.76 4.45 6.03
C TYR A 110 28.19 4.96 5.88
N GLY A 111 28.32 6.20 5.38
CA GLY A 111 29.60 6.91 5.39
C GLY A 111 30.62 6.37 4.37
N VAL A 112 30.16 5.81 3.25
CA VAL A 112 31.04 5.21 2.23
C VAL A 112 32.03 6.23 1.68
N ALA A 113 31.56 7.45 1.41
CA ALA A 113 32.37 8.55 0.89
C ALA A 113 33.01 9.42 1.98
N TYR A 114 33.04 8.98 3.24
CA TYR A 114 33.60 9.72 4.37
C TYR A 114 34.78 8.96 4.97
N THR A 115 35.98 9.53 4.86
CA THR A 115 37.19 8.96 5.48
C THR A 115 37.53 9.62 6.81
N GLY A 116 36.90 10.77 7.11
CA GLY A 116 37.27 11.60 8.26
C GLY A 116 38.57 12.37 8.04
N THR A 117 39.10 12.40 6.81
CA THR A 117 40.35 13.09 6.46
C THR A 117 40.13 14.35 5.61
N ASN A 118 38.91 14.87 5.59
CA ASN A 118 38.50 16.07 4.85
C ASN A 118 38.81 16.00 3.34
N GLN A 119 38.63 14.82 2.73
CA GLN A 119 38.82 14.62 1.29
C GLN A 119 37.83 15.49 0.48
N PRO A 120 38.17 15.90 -0.75
CA PRO A 120 37.28 16.70 -1.59
C PRO A 120 35.91 16.06 -1.89
N TRP A 121 35.83 14.74 -2.03
CA TRP A 121 34.57 14.02 -2.24
C TRP A 121 33.68 14.07 -1.00
N GLU A 122 34.29 13.91 0.17
CA GLU A 122 33.62 13.97 1.48
C GLU A 122 33.04 15.37 1.79
N THR A 123 33.83 16.42 1.53
CA THR A 123 33.57 17.78 2.03
C THR A 123 32.80 18.65 1.04
N VAL A 124 33.18 18.60 -0.24
CA VAL A 124 32.63 19.47 -1.29
C VAL A 124 32.10 18.70 -2.50
N LYS A 125 31.95 17.37 -2.36
CA LYS A 125 31.41 16.47 -3.40
C LYS A 125 32.18 16.52 -4.72
N SER A 126 33.49 16.79 -4.64
CA SER A 126 34.40 16.81 -5.80
C SER A 126 34.93 15.41 -6.10
N PRO A 127 34.87 14.94 -7.36
CA PRO A 127 35.46 13.65 -7.74
C PRO A 127 37.00 13.70 -7.82
N TRP A 128 37.59 14.90 -7.86
CA TRP A 128 39.03 15.09 -8.07
C TRP A 128 39.83 15.30 -6.79
N ASN A 129 41.14 15.04 -6.88
CA ASN A 129 42.13 15.21 -5.80
C ASN A 129 41.81 14.41 -4.52
N ASN A 130 41.14 13.27 -4.67
CA ASN A 130 40.87 12.33 -3.57
C ASN A 130 42.00 11.32 -3.43
N ASN A 131 42.38 10.98 -2.20
CA ASN A 131 43.22 9.81 -1.92
C ASN A 131 42.38 8.53 -1.98
N LEU A 132 42.35 7.88 -3.14
CA LEU A 132 41.59 6.63 -3.35
C LEU A 132 42.13 5.47 -2.51
N ASP A 133 43.42 5.42 -2.20
CA ASP A 133 43.98 4.36 -1.36
C ASP A 133 43.49 4.49 0.09
N GLY A 134 43.31 5.72 0.57
CA GLY A 134 42.66 5.98 1.86
C GLY A 134 41.21 5.49 1.91
N TYR A 135 40.45 5.74 0.84
CA TYR A 135 39.09 5.19 0.70
C TYR A 135 39.08 3.67 0.68
N ARG A 136 39.92 3.03 -0.16
CA ARG A 136 40.03 1.57 -0.26
C ARG A 136 40.47 0.93 1.05
N ALA A 137 41.39 1.53 1.79
CA ALA A 137 41.81 1.05 3.10
C ALA A 137 40.66 1.07 4.12
N LYS A 138 39.88 2.17 4.15
CA LYS A 138 38.66 2.25 4.97
C LYS A 138 37.65 1.18 4.57
N TRP A 139 37.34 1.09 3.28
CA TRP A 139 36.38 0.11 2.77
C TRP A 139 36.80 -1.32 3.06
N GLN A 140 38.08 -1.65 2.92
CA GLN A 140 38.61 -2.95 3.27
C GLN A 140 38.36 -3.27 4.74
N HIS A 141 38.70 -2.34 5.63
CA HIS A 141 38.51 -2.52 7.07
C HIS A 141 37.04 -2.74 7.42
N GLU A 142 36.15 -1.88 6.94
CA GLU A 142 34.70 -1.94 7.24
C GLU A 142 34.04 -3.19 6.64
N LEU A 143 34.31 -3.51 5.37
CA LEU A 143 33.73 -4.69 4.74
C LEU A 143 34.28 -6.00 5.33
N SER A 144 35.56 -6.04 5.74
CA SER A 144 36.13 -7.24 6.37
C SER A 144 35.53 -7.57 7.73
N THR A 145 35.05 -6.55 8.46
CA THR A 145 34.44 -6.70 9.79
C THR A 145 32.92 -6.80 9.72
N MET A 146 32.32 -6.36 8.61
CA MET A 146 30.88 -6.48 8.35
C MET A 146 30.49 -7.97 8.20
N PRO A 147 29.41 -8.44 8.84
CA PRO A 147 28.94 -9.80 8.64
C PRO A 147 28.48 -10.03 7.20
N GLU A 148 28.39 -11.30 6.79
CA GLU A 148 27.79 -11.65 5.50
C GLU A 148 26.28 -11.39 5.52
N VAL A 149 25.79 -10.74 4.47
CA VAL A 149 24.38 -10.32 4.32
C VAL A 149 23.83 -10.64 2.94
N ASP A 150 22.51 -10.72 2.80
CA ASP A 150 21.85 -10.89 1.50
C ASP A 150 21.78 -9.58 0.74
N LEU A 151 21.32 -8.52 1.41
CA LEU A 151 21.15 -7.19 0.83
C LEU A 151 22.15 -6.21 1.44
N LEU A 152 23.04 -5.66 0.63
CA LEU A 152 24.01 -4.65 1.06
C LEU A 152 23.79 -3.35 0.29
N VAL A 153 23.58 -2.27 1.03
CA VAL A 153 23.26 -0.96 0.46
C VAL A 153 24.33 0.07 0.84
N PRO A 154 25.33 0.34 -0.02
CA PRO A 154 26.22 1.47 0.14
C PRO A 154 25.44 2.79 0.17
N ASP A 155 25.61 3.56 1.23
CA ASP A 155 25.07 4.91 1.36
C ASP A 155 26.18 5.94 1.11
N ILE A 156 26.25 6.39 -0.15
CA ILE A 156 27.31 7.26 -0.65
C ILE A 156 26.92 8.73 -0.49
N GLU A 157 25.74 9.13 -0.98
CA GLU A 157 25.14 10.48 -0.81
C GLU A 157 26.06 11.68 -1.13
N ARG A 158 27.03 11.48 -2.03
CA ARG A 158 28.04 12.49 -2.41
C ARG A 158 27.99 12.90 -3.87
N GLN A 159 26.77 13.09 -4.38
CA GLN A 159 26.52 13.69 -5.69
C GLN A 159 25.95 15.11 -5.58
N ILE A 160 26.35 15.99 -6.50
CA ILE A 160 25.68 17.26 -6.77
C ILE A 160 24.68 17.03 -7.91
N LYS A 161 23.41 17.40 -7.69
CA LYS A 161 22.30 17.03 -8.58
C LYS A 161 22.03 18.07 -9.67
N SER A 162 22.22 19.37 -9.40
CA SER A 162 21.94 20.45 -10.34
C SER A 162 23.20 20.96 -11.03
N ASN A 163 23.07 21.36 -12.30
CA ASN A 163 24.16 21.93 -13.08
C ASN A 163 24.72 23.22 -12.45
N ASP A 164 23.85 24.09 -11.92
CA ASP A 164 24.27 25.34 -11.29
C ASP A 164 25.14 25.09 -10.05
N SER A 165 24.76 24.11 -9.21
CA SER A 165 25.57 23.73 -8.05
C SER A 165 26.87 23.05 -8.46
N ILE A 166 26.90 22.30 -9.57
CA ILE A 166 28.16 21.78 -10.12
C ILE A 166 29.07 22.93 -10.53
N LEU A 167 28.56 23.97 -11.19
CA LEU A 167 29.37 25.11 -11.62
C LEU A 167 29.97 25.91 -10.45
N ILE A 168 29.34 25.92 -9.28
CA ILE A 168 29.95 26.51 -8.07
C ILE A 168 31.29 25.83 -7.74
N LEU A 169 31.39 24.52 -7.93
CA LEU A 169 32.62 23.75 -7.70
C LEU A 169 33.77 24.16 -8.64
N LYS A 170 33.46 24.69 -9.82
CA LYS A 170 34.46 25.08 -10.83
C LYS A 170 35.51 26.05 -10.27
N ASN A 171 35.09 26.99 -9.44
CA ASN A 171 35.97 28.00 -8.86
C ASN A 171 36.51 27.60 -7.48
N HIS A 172 36.14 26.43 -6.95
CA HIS A 172 36.57 25.99 -5.64
C HIS A 172 38.06 25.62 -5.61
N GLY A 173 38.74 25.92 -4.50
CA GLY A 173 40.19 25.74 -4.32
C GLY A 173 40.68 24.30 -4.53
N SER A 174 39.85 23.30 -4.26
CA SER A 174 40.18 21.88 -4.45
C SER A 174 40.09 21.38 -5.88
N THR A 175 39.40 22.11 -6.78
CA THR A 175 39.21 21.72 -8.18
C THR A 175 40.51 21.92 -8.96
N PRO A 176 41.06 20.90 -9.63
CA PRO A 176 42.28 21.04 -10.42
C PRO A 176 42.17 22.10 -11.53
N ILE A 177 43.26 22.84 -11.79
CA ILE A 177 43.32 23.93 -12.79
C ILE A 177 42.86 23.46 -14.18
N ALA A 178 43.25 22.24 -14.58
CA ALA A 178 42.84 21.66 -15.86
C ALA A 178 41.32 21.66 -16.06
N TYR A 179 40.54 21.36 -15.00
CA TYR A 179 39.09 21.38 -15.07
C TYR A 179 38.53 22.81 -14.97
N ARG A 180 39.15 23.71 -14.17
CA ARG A 180 38.70 25.12 -14.09
C ARG A 180 38.76 25.84 -15.43
N ASN A 181 39.70 25.45 -16.29
CA ASN A 181 39.89 26.03 -17.62
C ASN A 181 38.88 25.53 -18.66
N LEU A 182 38.09 24.49 -18.38
CA LEU A 182 37.02 24.03 -19.27
C LEU A 182 35.93 25.11 -19.40
N ASP A 183 35.24 25.15 -20.53
CA ASP A 183 33.96 25.87 -20.60
C ASP A 183 32.93 25.22 -19.66
N ASN A 184 31.83 25.92 -19.39
CA ASN A 184 30.86 25.48 -18.38
C ASN A 184 30.21 24.13 -18.72
N ASN A 185 29.89 23.86 -19.99
CA ASN A 185 29.24 22.61 -20.38
C ASN A 185 30.22 21.44 -20.32
N SER A 186 31.46 21.65 -20.76
CA SER A 186 32.53 20.66 -20.64
C SER A 186 32.84 20.37 -19.18
N PHE A 187 32.87 21.38 -18.30
CA PHE A 187 33.08 21.19 -16.87
C PHE A 187 31.98 20.35 -16.23
N ILE A 188 30.71 20.66 -16.49
CA ILE A 188 29.56 19.90 -15.97
C ILE A 188 29.63 18.45 -16.44
N THR A 189 29.89 18.23 -17.72
CA THR A 189 29.96 16.90 -18.31
C THR A 189 31.11 16.09 -17.70
N GLN A 190 32.28 16.71 -17.53
CA GLN A 190 33.44 16.06 -16.95
C GLN A 190 33.22 15.71 -15.47
N TYR A 191 32.63 16.62 -14.68
CA TYR A 191 32.22 16.33 -13.30
C TYR A 191 31.33 15.08 -13.21
N LYS A 192 30.30 15.00 -14.05
CA LYS A 192 29.35 13.88 -14.04
C LYS A 192 30.02 12.55 -14.37
N LYS A 193 30.89 12.52 -15.39
CA LYS A 193 31.66 11.33 -15.80
C LYS A 193 32.64 10.87 -14.72
N ASP A 194 33.39 11.81 -14.13
CA ASP A 194 34.39 11.48 -13.12
C ASP A 194 33.74 11.06 -11.80
N LEU A 195 32.61 11.66 -11.44
CA LEU A 195 31.85 11.22 -10.28
C LEU A 195 31.21 9.84 -10.49
N GLN A 196 30.68 9.55 -11.69
CA GLN A 196 30.19 8.21 -12.03
C GLN A 196 31.32 7.16 -11.87
N THR A 197 32.52 7.49 -12.31
CA THR A 197 33.71 6.63 -12.13
C THR A 197 34.01 6.42 -10.65
N LEU A 198 34.01 7.48 -9.83
CA LEU A 198 34.27 7.39 -8.40
C LEU A 198 33.21 6.58 -7.64
N TYR A 199 31.94 6.73 -7.97
CA TYR A 199 30.86 5.88 -7.44
C TYR A 199 31.04 4.41 -7.88
N ALA A 200 31.43 4.20 -9.14
CA ALA A 200 31.65 2.85 -9.64
C ALA A 200 32.77 2.17 -8.87
N GLU A 201 33.85 2.86 -8.51
CA GLU A 201 34.93 2.32 -7.67
C GLU A 201 34.39 1.76 -6.34
N SER A 202 33.53 2.49 -5.62
CA SER A 202 32.95 1.98 -4.36
C SER A 202 32.08 0.75 -4.58
N PHE A 203 31.20 0.74 -5.59
CA PHE A 203 30.37 -0.42 -5.89
C PHE A 203 31.19 -1.64 -6.35
N GLY A 204 32.24 -1.40 -7.13
CA GLY A 204 33.19 -2.43 -7.57
C GLY A 204 33.94 -3.03 -6.39
N PHE A 205 34.40 -2.19 -5.46
CA PHE A 205 35.06 -2.62 -4.23
C PHE A 205 34.13 -3.44 -3.34
N THR A 206 32.88 -3.02 -3.17
CA THR A 206 31.85 -3.79 -2.44
C THR A 206 31.64 -5.16 -3.07
N ARG A 207 31.45 -5.23 -4.40
CA ARG A 207 31.26 -6.49 -5.14
C ARG A 207 32.46 -7.44 -5.05
N GLY A 208 33.67 -6.91 -5.06
CA GLY A 208 34.89 -7.71 -4.94
C GLY A 208 35.09 -8.32 -3.55
N ASN A 209 34.46 -7.76 -2.52
CA ASN A 209 34.66 -8.16 -1.11
C ASN A 209 33.43 -8.78 -0.44
N LYS A 210 32.23 -8.68 -1.04
CA LYS A 210 30.98 -9.20 -0.47
C LYS A 210 30.19 -10.01 -1.47
N SER A 211 29.70 -11.16 -1.02
CA SER A 211 28.80 -12.03 -1.78
C SER A 211 27.34 -11.64 -1.52
N SER A 212 26.99 -10.37 -1.69
CA SER A 212 25.64 -9.84 -1.43
C SER A 212 25.01 -9.34 -2.73
N ARG A 213 23.69 -9.27 -2.76
CA ARG A 213 22.99 -8.41 -3.72
C ARG A 213 23.20 -6.97 -3.30
N ILE A 214 23.57 -6.13 -4.25
CA ILE A 214 23.99 -4.74 -3.97
C ILE A 214 23.05 -3.75 -4.65
N GLY A 215 22.65 -2.71 -3.92
CA GLY A 215 21.89 -1.57 -4.43
C GLY A 215 22.33 -0.28 -3.73
N GLY A 216 22.19 0.89 -4.33
CA GLY A 216 22.59 2.15 -3.69
C GLY A 216 21.46 2.77 -2.87
N TYR A 217 21.79 3.37 -1.72
CA TYR A 217 20.78 4.08 -0.91
C TYR A 217 20.29 5.32 -1.67
N SER A 218 18.99 5.38 -1.97
CA SER A 218 18.35 6.48 -2.72
C SER A 218 18.86 6.66 -4.17
N ASP A 219 19.92 5.96 -4.56
CA ASP A 219 20.45 5.94 -5.91
C ASP A 219 19.52 5.12 -6.80
N SER A 220 18.90 5.83 -7.74
CA SER A 220 17.93 5.28 -8.69
C SER A 220 18.03 6.01 -10.04
N PRO A 221 17.63 5.36 -11.15
CA PRO A 221 17.60 5.96 -12.48
C PRO A 221 16.89 7.31 -12.51
N ILE A 222 15.71 7.40 -11.91
CA ILE A 222 14.98 8.65 -11.68
C ILE A 222 15.07 8.98 -10.20
N LEU A 223 15.70 10.11 -9.91
CA LEU A 223 15.83 10.61 -8.55
C LEU A 223 14.47 10.91 -7.93
N ASN A 224 14.42 10.81 -6.61
CA ASN A 224 13.29 11.30 -5.82
C ASN A 224 12.94 12.74 -6.22
N THR A 225 11.68 12.93 -6.63
CA THR A 225 11.05 14.22 -6.88
C THR A 225 9.62 14.20 -6.36
N TYR A 226 9.34 14.99 -5.34
CA TYR A 226 7.98 15.11 -4.79
C TYR A 226 7.19 16.20 -5.52
N ILE A 227 7.74 17.41 -5.58
CA ILE A 227 7.04 18.62 -6.05
C ILE A 227 6.95 18.76 -7.57
N ASN A 228 7.76 18.03 -8.34
CA ASN A 228 7.87 18.23 -9.79
C ASN A 228 7.41 17.00 -10.60
N ILE A 229 6.62 16.09 -10.01
CA ILE A 229 6.07 14.93 -10.72
C ILE A 229 5.25 15.40 -11.94
N ALA A 230 4.41 16.42 -11.77
CA ALA A 230 3.57 16.96 -12.84
C ALA A 230 4.36 17.70 -13.95
N GLY A 231 5.61 18.10 -13.68
CA GLY A 231 6.43 18.92 -14.59
C GLY A 231 6.87 18.24 -15.89
N ASN A 232 6.72 16.92 -16.00
CA ASN A 232 6.93 16.18 -17.25
C ASN A 232 5.75 15.24 -17.52
N SER A 233 5.50 14.92 -18.80
CA SER A 233 4.55 13.87 -19.18
C SER A 233 5.07 12.49 -18.75
N TRP A 234 4.17 11.52 -18.60
CA TRP A 234 4.57 10.14 -18.28
C TRP A 234 5.50 9.53 -19.32
N GLN A 235 5.23 9.79 -20.61
CA GLN A 235 6.09 9.37 -21.71
C GLN A 235 7.51 9.93 -21.51
N LYS A 236 7.63 11.25 -21.26
CA LYS A 236 8.94 11.86 -21.04
C LYS A 236 9.65 11.27 -19.81
N TRP A 237 8.96 11.09 -18.69
CA TRP A 237 9.51 10.45 -17.48
C TRP A 237 10.11 9.05 -17.73
N THR A 238 9.55 8.30 -18.67
CA THR A 238 9.90 6.90 -18.92
C THR A 238 10.77 6.68 -20.16
N THR A 239 10.97 7.71 -21.00
CA THR A 239 11.72 7.56 -22.26
C THR A 239 12.79 8.63 -22.49
N ASP A 240 12.80 9.75 -21.78
CA ASP A 240 13.74 10.85 -22.01
C ASP A 240 15.01 10.69 -21.15
N PRO A 241 16.17 10.36 -21.76
CA PRO A 241 17.42 10.15 -21.02
C PRO A 241 17.93 11.42 -20.31
N SER A 242 17.47 12.61 -20.68
CA SER A 242 17.85 13.85 -20.00
C SER A 242 17.31 13.95 -18.56
N LEU A 243 16.31 13.14 -18.22
CA LEU A 243 15.75 13.04 -16.86
C LEU A 243 16.46 11.99 -16.00
N LEU A 244 17.35 11.18 -16.59
CA LEU A 244 18.12 10.21 -15.83
C LEU A 244 19.08 10.91 -14.87
N ASN A 245 19.19 10.35 -13.67
CA ASN A 245 20.34 10.56 -12.80
C ASN A 245 21.61 10.20 -13.58
N TYR A 246 22.55 11.14 -13.66
CA TYR A 246 23.77 10.95 -14.45
C TYR A 246 24.66 9.81 -13.94
N LEU A 247 24.47 9.33 -12.70
CA LEU A 247 25.11 8.11 -12.22
C LEU A 247 24.71 6.88 -13.07
N PHE A 248 23.52 6.89 -13.67
CA PHE A 248 22.99 5.81 -14.51
C PHE A 248 22.83 6.21 -15.98
N TYR A 249 23.41 7.34 -16.38
CA TYR A 249 23.45 7.78 -17.77
C TYR A 249 24.73 7.27 -18.43
N ASP A 250 24.60 6.49 -19.50
CA ASP A 250 25.72 6.08 -20.33
C ASP A 250 25.99 7.14 -21.40
N PHE A 251 27.09 7.87 -21.22
CA PHE A 251 27.51 8.94 -22.12
C PHE A 251 27.90 8.48 -23.53
N SER A 252 28.09 7.17 -23.75
CA SER A 252 28.40 6.62 -25.07
C SER A 252 27.14 6.26 -25.87
N SER A 253 26.13 5.70 -25.20
CA SER A 253 24.87 5.28 -25.82
C SER A 253 23.74 6.30 -25.68
N ASN A 254 23.91 7.34 -24.87
CA ASN A 254 22.90 8.32 -24.50
C ASN A 254 21.61 7.66 -23.96
N ASN A 255 21.78 6.61 -23.16
CA ASN A 255 20.69 5.84 -22.59
C ASN A 255 21.04 5.40 -21.15
N ILE A 256 20.13 4.69 -20.49
CA ILE A 256 20.41 4.09 -19.20
C ILE A 256 21.56 3.07 -19.29
N GLY A 257 22.52 3.15 -18.37
CA GLY A 257 23.67 2.25 -18.34
C GLY A 257 24.84 2.80 -17.51
N GLY A 258 26.04 2.38 -17.87
CA GLY A 258 27.29 2.76 -17.19
C GLY A 258 27.67 1.84 -16.03
N GLU A 259 28.87 2.05 -15.49
CA GLU A 259 29.46 1.13 -14.51
C GLU A 259 28.71 1.09 -13.18
N VAL A 260 28.17 2.22 -12.72
CA VAL A 260 27.36 2.27 -11.49
C VAL A 260 26.07 1.45 -11.68
N TYR A 261 25.44 1.56 -12.85
CA TYR A 261 24.28 0.73 -13.20
C TYR A 261 24.64 -0.76 -13.22
N ASN A 262 25.72 -1.13 -13.90
CA ASN A 262 26.13 -2.53 -14.09
C ASN A 262 26.49 -3.22 -12.76
N ARG A 263 26.97 -2.46 -11.78
CA ARG A 263 27.43 -2.99 -10.49
C ARG A 263 26.32 -3.12 -9.42
N GLN A 264 25.09 -2.73 -9.73
CA GLN A 264 23.92 -2.88 -8.85
C GLN A 264 22.97 -3.99 -9.33
N ASP A 265 22.50 -4.81 -8.40
CA ASP A 265 21.55 -5.92 -8.60
C ASP A 265 20.09 -5.49 -8.42
N PHE A 266 19.87 -4.43 -7.64
CA PHE A 266 18.56 -3.83 -7.41
C PHE A 266 18.70 -2.31 -7.22
N PHE A 267 17.59 -1.60 -7.37
CA PHE A 267 17.51 -0.17 -7.07
C PHE A 267 16.59 0.08 -5.90
N SER A 268 16.95 1.07 -5.10
CA SER A 268 16.25 1.37 -3.86
C SER A 268 16.02 2.88 -3.72
N PRO A 269 15.10 3.45 -4.55
CA PRO A 269 14.75 4.87 -4.45
C PRO A 269 14.21 5.20 -3.06
N SER A 270 14.52 6.37 -2.53
CA SER A 270 13.88 6.87 -1.31
C SER A 270 12.52 7.48 -1.64
N ALA A 271 11.48 6.97 -1.00
CA ALA A 271 10.10 7.41 -1.15
C ALA A 271 9.55 7.98 0.17
N TYR A 272 10.34 8.79 0.87
CA TYR A 272 9.91 9.44 2.12
C TYR A 272 8.89 10.54 1.87
N TYR A 273 7.91 10.67 2.77
CA TYR A 273 6.88 11.71 2.69
C TYR A 273 7.37 13.00 3.31
N TYR A 274 6.90 14.15 2.80
CA TYR A 274 7.34 15.45 3.27
C TYR A 274 6.23 16.20 4.00
N TYR A 275 5.01 16.19 3.48
CA TYR A 275 3.93 17.06 3.93
C TYR A 275 2.85 16.29 4.70
N ASP A 276 2.36 16.88 5.79
CA ASP A 276 1.17 16.40 6.52
C ASP A 276 -0.08 17.20 6.12
N TYR A 277 -1.25 16.58 6.25
CA TYR A 277 -2.53 17.24 6.04
C TYR A 277 -2.72 18.37 7.08
N PRO A 278 -3.31 19.51 6.69
CA PRO A 278 -4.03 19.77 5.43
C PRO A 278 -3.16 20.46 4.36
N HIS A 279 -1.83 20.32 4.37
CA HIS A 279 -0.98 20.94 3.35
C HIS A 279 -1.42 20.52 1.93
N PRO A 280 -1.47 21.43 0.93
CA PRO A 280 -1.99 21.13 -0.41
C PRO A 280 -1.29 19.99 -1.13
N LEU A 281 0.00 19.77 -0.81
CA LEU A 281 0.81 18.68 -1.37
C LEU A 281 0.72 17.37 -0.58
N ALA A 282 0.12 17.34 0.62
CA ALA A 282 0.03 16.12 1.42
C ALA A 282 -0.77 14.99 0.75
N PRO A 283 -1.90 15.28 0.05
CA PRO A 283 -2.64 14.26 -0.70
C PRO A 283 -1.83 13.52 -1.78
N ASP A 284 -0.74 14.11 -2.29
CA ASP A 284 0.09 13.49 -3.33
C ASP A 284 0.93 12.31 -2.80
N TYR A 285 0.97 12.07 -1.48
CA TYR A 285 1.89 11.11 -0.86
C TYR A 285 1.87 9.73 -1.52
N LEU A 286 0.67 9.18 -1.80
CA LEU A 286 0.53 7.85 -2.37
C LEU A 286 0.89 7.85 -3.87
N ALA A 287 0.46 8.87 -4.60
CA ALA A 287 0.85 9.04 -6.00
C ALA A 287 2.38 9.17 -6.15
N TYR A 288 3.04 9.88 -5.22
CA TYR A 288 4.48 10.01 -5.17
C TYR A 288 5.19 8.68 -4.88
N LEU A 289 4.76 7.91 -3.88
CA LEU A 289 5.33 6.58 -3.60
C LEU A 289 5.22 5.66 -4.81
N LEU A 290 4.03 5.59 -5.42
CA LEU A 290 3.82 4.76 -6.60
C LEU A 290 4.62 5.27 -7.80
N PHE A 291 4.76 6.58 -7.97
CA PHE A 291 5.58 7.17 -9.04
C PHE A 291 7.04 6.71 -8.92
N GLN A 292 7.64 6.77 -7.73
CA GLN A 292 9.02 6.33 -7.51
C GLN A 292 9.25 4.86 -7.90
N ILE A 293 8.23 4.01 -7.76
CA ILE A 293 8.28 2.61 -8.15
C ILE A 293 8.09 2.45 -9.65
N GLU A 294 6.97 2.94 -10.17
CA GLU A 294 6.55 2.75 -11.58
C GLU A 294 7.56 3.36 -12.55
N VAL A 295 8.06 4.57 -12.27
CA VAL A 295 8.98 5.27 -13.18
C VAL A 295 10.33 4.59 -13.25
N ASN A 296 10.87 4.15 -12.11
CA ASN A 296 12.13 3.43 -12.08
C ASN A 296 11.98 2.04 -12.70
N LYS A 297 10.84 1.36 -12.49
CA LYS A 297 10.56 0.07 -13.11
C LYS A 297 10.49 0.16 -14.65
N ALA A 298 9.98 1.26 -15.19
CA ALA A 298 9.96 1.49 -16.65
C ALA A 298 11.38 1.55 -17.25
N TRP A 299 12.33 2.14 -16.54
CA TRP A 299 13.73 2.21 -16.96
C TRP A 299 14.50 0.89 -16.74
N VAL A 300 14.12 0.11 -15.72
CA VAL A 300 14.85 -1.10 -15.30
C VAL A 300 13.94 -2.31 -15.09
N PRO A 301 13.23 -2.78 -16.14
CA PRO A 301 12.18 -3.79 -15.98
C PRO A 301 12.68 -5.12 -15.37
N ASN A 302 13.95 -5.45 -15.63
CA ASN A 302 14.57 -6.71 -15.21
C ASN A 302 15.28 -6.65 -13.85
N LYS A 303 15.40 -5.46 -13.23
CA LYS A 303 16.01 -5.31 -11.91
C LYS A 303 14.94 -5.13 -10.84
N SER A 304 15.27 -5.53 -9.61
CA SER A 304 14.36 -5.36 -8.49
C SER A 304 14.27 -3.89 -8.07
N ILE A 305 13.07 -3.44 -7.71
CA ILE A 305 12.84 -2.13 -7.07
C ILE A 305 12.43 -2.37 -5.61
N ILE A 306 13.23 -1.90 -4.66
CA ILE A 306 13.01 -2.03 -3.21
C ILE A 306 13.07 -0.62 -2.59
N PRO A 307 11.98 0.17 -2.64
CA PRO A 307 12.03 1.55 -2.18
C PRO A 307 12.26 1.63 -0.67
N PHE A 308 13.05 2.62 -0.27
CA PHE A 308 13.17 3.03 1.12
C PHE A 308 11.91 3.81 1.51
N VAL A 309 11.23 3.34 2.55
CA VAL A 309 10.06 3.98 3.14
C VAL A 309 10.35 4.32 4.59
N TRP A 310 9.73 5.40 5.07
CA TRP A 310 9.87 5.84 6.45
C TRP A 310 8.49 6.17 6.99
N LEU A 311 8.18 5.72 8.20
CA LEU A 311 6.89 5.99 8.84
C LEU A 311 6.84 7.39 9.47
N ARG A 312 7.78 8.27 9.11
CA ARG A 312 7.83 9.67 9.55
C ARG A 312 7.94 10.60 8.35
N TYR A 313 7.50 11.83 8.53
CA TYR A 313 7.76 12.88 7.56
C TYR A 313 9.26 13.24 7.57
N SER A 314 9.80 13.43 6.38
CA SER A 314 11.20 13.80 6.16
C SER A 314 11.50 15.23 6.65
N TYR A 315 12.76 15.65 6.54
CA TYR A 315 13.32 16.81 7.24
C TYR A 315 12.88 18.19 6.71
N VAL A 316 11.90 18.29 5.81
CA VAL A 316 11.65 19.49 5.00
C VAL A 316 10.32 20.21 5.33
N THR A 317 9.69 19.95 6.49
CA THR A 317 8.41 20.59 6.87
C THR A 317 8.24 20.75 8.39
N ASP A 318 7.19 21.46 8.83
CA ASP A 318 6.76 21.54 10.25
C ASP A 318 6.34 20.18 10.85
N ALA A 319 6.13 19.19 9.99
CA ALA A 319 5.84 17.82 10.37
C ALA A 319 7.10 16.96 10.49
N ALA A 320 8.30 17.51 10.22
CA ALA A 320 9.55 16.77 10.19
C ALA A 320 9.71 15.84 11.39
N ARG A 321 10.03 14.58 11.09
CA ARG A 321 10.25 13.49 12.05
C ARG A 321 9.01 13.07 12.84
N LYS A 322 7.83 13.69 12.67
CA LYS A 322 6.59 13.17 13.26
C LYS A 322 6.11 11.95 12.49
N PHE A 323 5.46 11.03 13.20
CA PHE A 323 4.83 9.87 12.58
C PHE A 323 3.77 10.27 11.54
N ILE A 324 3.74 9.53 10.44
CA ILE A 324 2.73 9.66 9.39
C ILE A 324 1.38 9.15 9.88
N LYS A 325 0.30 9.59 9.24
CA LYS A 325 -1.06 9.21 9.66
C LYS A 325 -1.31 7.70 9.49
N PRO A 326 -2.19 7.09 10.30
CA PRO A 326 -2.53 5.67 10.25
C PRO A 326 -2.81 5.11 8.85
N PHE A 327 -3.67 5.78 8.08
CA PHE A 327 -4.01 5.34 6.72
C PHE A 327 -2.83 5.41 5.76
N MET A 328 -1.89 6.34 5.96
CA MET A 328 -0.68 6.44 5.14
C MET A 328 0.24 5.26 5.42
N ALA A 329 0.41 4.88 6.70
CA ALA A 329 1.19 3.71 7.08
C ALA A 329 0.61 2.42 6.48
N GLU A 330 -0.70 2.24 6.57
CA GLU A 330 -1.38 1.09 5.99
C GLU A 330 -1.30 1.06 4.45
N ALA A 331 -1.53 2.20 3.78
CA ALA A 331 -1.39 2.30 2.33
C ALA A 331 0.05 2.01 1.86
N THR A 332 1.05 2.49 2.61
CA THR A 332 2.48 2.25 2.33
C THR A 332 2.84 0.77 2.42
N ALA A 333 2.15 -0.01 3.26
CA ALA A 333 2.35 -1.45 3.36
C ALA A 333 1.71 -2.26 2.23
N ILE A 334 0.69 -1.72 1.54
CA ILE A 334 -0.13 -2.46 0.57
C ILE A 334 0.19 -2.07 -0.88
N PHE A 335 0.06 -0.79 -1.20
CA PHE A 335 0.06 -0.30 -2.59
C PHE A 335 1.36 -0.51 -3.38
N PRO A 336 2.57 -0.47 -2.79
CA PRO A 336 3.80 -0.64 -3.56
C PRO A 336 3.85 -1.91 -4.42
N PHE A 337 3.37 -3.03 -3.87
CA PHE A 337 3.42 -4.32 -4.55
C PHE A 337 2.46 -4.40 -5.75
N PHE A 338 1.35 -3.65 -5.69
CA PHE A 338 0.44 -3.50 -6.83
C PHE A 338 1.01 -2.63 -7.96
N SER A 339 2.11 -1.91 -7.70
CA SER A 339 2.80 -1.08 -8.69
C SER A 339 4.17 -1.64 -9.09
N GLY A 340 4.46 -2.89 -8.71
CA GLY A 340 5.64 -3.62 -9.16
C GLY A 340 6.87 -3.52 -8.26
N ALA A 341 6.73 -3.06 -7.02
CA ALA A 341 7.80 -3.16 -6.04
C ALA A 341 8.11 -4.64 -5.75
N ASN A 342 9.41 -4.98 -5.66
CA ASN A 342 9.88 -6.33 -5.34
C ASN A 342 10.13 -6.54 -3.84
N GLY A 343 10.03 -5.47 -3.06
CA GLY A 343 10.30 -5.42 -1.64
C GLY A 343 10.01 -4.02 -1.10
N LEU A 344 10.25 -3.83 0.19
CA LEU A 344 10.24 -2.52 0.85
C LEU A 344 11.39 -2.49 1.84
N TRP A 345 12.04 -1.34 2.00
CA TRP A 345 12.98 -1.13 3.08
C TRP A 345 12.39 -0.15 4.08
N LEU A 346 11.86 -0.66 5.19
CA LEU A 346 11.37 0.19 6.28
C LEU A 346 12.58 0.70 7.06
N TRP A 347 12.97 1.94 6.78
CA TRP A 347 14.08 2.62 7.44
C TRP A 347 13.60 3.44 8.64
N ASP A 348 14.43 3.56 9.66
CA ASP A 348 14.26 4.53 10.73
C ASP A 348 15.63 4.88 11.34
N ASP A 349 15.68 5.96 12.10
CA ASP A 349 16.86 6.41 12.84
C ASP A 349 16.58 6.34 14.35
N PRO A 350 17.18 5.36 15.06
CA PRO A 350 16.99 5.21 16.50
C PRO A 350 17.39 6.42 17.33
N ALA A 351 18.27 7.29 16.84
CA ALA A 351 18.67 8.51 17.54
C ALA A 351 17.53 9.54 17.65
N LEU A 352 16.45 9.38 16.87
CA LEU A 352 15.30 10.29 16.87
C LEU A 352 14.21 9.91 17.87
N PHE A 353 14.29 8.74 18.50
CA PHE A 353 13.21 8.23 19.34
C PHE A 353 13.14 8.96 20.68
N ASN A 354 11.97 9.50 20.98
CA ASN A 354 11.68 10.09 22.30
C ASN A 354 10.94 9.09 23.20
N ASN A 355 11.09 9.24 24.53
CA ASN A 355 10.54 8.28 25.48
C ASN A 355 9.00 8.26 25.57
N ASN A 356 8.32 9.30 25.07
CA ASN A 356 6.87 9.45 25.20
C ASN A 356 6.12 9.15 23.90
N GLU A 357 6.82 8.73 22.84
CA GLU A 357 6.23 8.57 21.52
C GLU A 357 5.41 7.29 21.39
N SER A 358 4.21 7.39 20.81
CA SER A 358 3.44 6.21 20.39
C SER A 358 3.98 5.69 19.06
N PHE A 359 4.21 4.38 18.98
CA PHE A 359 4.62 3.69 17.75
C PHE A 359 3.42 3.04 17.04
N ALA A 360 2.19 3.53 17.27
CA ALA A 360 0.97 3.02 16.62
C ALA A 360 1.07 3.00 15.08
N SER A 361 1.78 3.95 14.45
CA SER A 361 2.00 3.93 12.99
C SER A 361 2.74 2.69 12.51
N TYR A 362 3.63 2.09 13.32
CA TYR A 362 4.23 0.79 13.01
C TYR A 362 3.18 -0.33 13.03
N GLU A 363 2.27 -0.32 14.01
CA GLU A 363 1.19 -1.31 14.09
C GLU A 363 0.20 -1.20 12.91
N TYR A 364 -0.09 0.00 12.41
CA TYR A 364 -0.86 0.18 11.18
C TYR A 364 -0.13 -0.33 9.93
N PHE A 365 1.19 -0.13 9.84
CA PHE A 365 2.00 -0.69 8.76
C PHE A 365 2.01 -2.23 8.81
N ILE A 366 2.24 -2.82 9.98
CA ILE A 366 2.21 -4.28 10.20
C ILE A 366 0.82 -4.84 9.88
N ASN A 367 -0.26 -4.14 10.27
CA ASN A 367 -1.62 -4.54 9.91
C ASN A 367 -1.82 -4.56 8.39
N GLY A 368 -1.32 -3.54 7.67
CA GLY A 368 -1.36 -3.52 6.21
C GLY A 368 -0.64 -4.71 5.58
N LEU A 369 0.56 -5.06 6.09
CA LEU A 369 1.30 -6.25 5.65
C LEU A 369 0.54 -7.54 5.98
N TYR A 370 -0.08 -7.64 7.16
CA TYR A 370 -0.89 -8.80 7.55
C TYR A 370 -2.09 -8.96 6.61
N ARG A 371 -2.81 -7.87 6.33
CA ARG A 371 -3.93 -7.85 5.37
C ARG A 371 -3.48 -8.29 3.98
N LEU A 372 -2.36 -7.79 3.50
CA LEU A 372 -1.79 -8.21 2.21
C LEU A 372 -1.42 -9.70 2.20
N SER A 373 -0.90 -10.23 3.31
CA SER A 373 -0.47 -11.63 3.40
C SER A 373 -1.61 -12.64 3.22
N GLN A 374 -2.86 -12.23 3.48
CA GLN A 374 -4.05 -13.04 3.23
C GLN A 374 -4.31 -13.28 1.74
N TYR A 375 -3.67 -12.48 0.88
CA TYR A 375 -3.76 -12.57 -0.58
C TYR A 375 -2.39 -12.80 -1.22
N LYS A 376 -1.41 -13.32 -0.48
CA LYS A 376 -0.04 -13.52 -0.96
C LYS A 376 0.05 -14.44 -2.18
N ASP A 377 -0.90 -15.36 -2.33
CA ASP A 377 -1.04 -16.23 -3.49
C ASP A 377 -1.27 -15.44 -4.79
N MET A 378 -1.88 -14.25 -4.73
CA MET A 378 -2.08 -13.38 -5.90
C MET A 378 -0.77 -12.84 -6.47
N PHE A 379 0.32 -12.83 -5.70
CA PHE A 379 1.62 -12.24 -6.07
C PHE A 379 2.70 -13.29 -6.35
N THR A 380 2.32 -14.54 -6.58
CA THR A 380 3.25 -15.64 -6.88
C THR A 380 2.87 -16.31 -8.20
N GLY A 381 3.84 -16.91 -8.90
CA GLY A 381 3.59 -17.52 -10.21
C GLY A 381 3.23 -16.48 -11.28
N SER A 382 2.37 -16.86 -12.23
CA SER A 382 1.91 -15.97 -13.29
C SER A 382 0.70 -15.15 -12.81
N TYR A 383 0.83 -13.83 -12.84
CA TYR A 383 -0.21 -12.85 -12.54
C TYR A 383 0.03 -11.58 -13.35
N GLN A 384 -0.98 -10.72 -13.44
CA GLN A 384 -0.90 -9.43 -14.10
C GLN A 384 -1.20 -8.30 -13.10
N LEU A 385 -0.32 -7.32 -13.03
CA LEU A 385 -0.62 -6.05 -12.35
C LEU A 385 -1.52 -5.19 -13.22
N ILE A 386 -2.60 -4.68 -12.63
CA ILE A 386 -3.57 -3.80 -13.27
C ILE A 386 -3.32 -2.38 -12.77
N ILE A 387 -2.69 -1.58 -13.63
CA ILE A 387 -2.35 -0.17 -13.39
C ILE A 387 -3.18 0.67 -14.36
N PRO A 388 -4.35 1.19 -13.94
CA PRO A 388 -5.31 1.84 -14.85
C PRO A 388 -4.79 3.14 -15.46
N GLN A 389 -3.92 3.84 -14.74
CA GLN A 389 -3.19 5.01 -15.21
C GLN A 389 -1.90 5.13 -14.38
N PRO A 390 -0.83 5.72 -14.93
CA PRO A 390 0.42 5.89 -14.21
C PRO A 390 0.22 6.76 -12.97
N ALA A 391 1.02 6.51 -11.93
CA ALA A 391 0.98 7.26 -10.67
C ALA A 391 1.04 8.79 -10.86
N ARG A 392 1.84 9.25 -11.85
CA ARG A 392 1.94 10.67 -12.24
C ARG A 392 0.61 11.30 -12.68
N ALA A 393 -0.35 10.53 -13.19
CA ALA A 393 -1.65 11.08 -13.60
C ALA A 393 -2.50 11.52 -12.40
N TYR A 394 -2.32 10.89 -11.23
CA TYR A 394 -3.09 11.20 -10.03
C TYR A 394 -2.75 12.56 -9.42
N VAL A 395 -1.51 13.04 -9.62
CA VAL A 395 -1.09 14.39 -9.22
C VAL A 395 -1.80 15.47 -10.03
N ASP A 396 -2.27 15.17 -11.25
CA ASP A 396 -3.02 16.15 -12.05
C ASP A 396 -4.53 16.06 -11.81
N ASN A 397 -5.06 14.84 -11.71
CA ASN A 397 -6.50 14.62 -11.68
C ASN A 397 -7.10 14.52 -10.28
N HIS A 398 -6.26 14.37 -9.24
CA HIS A 398 -6.65 14.22 -7.84
C HIS A 398 -7.78 13.20 -7.60
N LYS A 399 -7.79 12.12 -8.38
CA LYS A 399 -8.79 11.05 -8.24
C LYS A 399 -8.37 10.04 -7.17
N PRO A 400 -9.34 9.32 -6.57
CA PRO A 400 -9.04 8.13 -5.78
C PRO A 400 -8.13 7.16 -6.56
N ILE A 401 -7.18 6.57 -5.86
CA ILE A 401 -6.18 5.67 -6.43
C ILE A 401 -6.66 4.24 -6.23
N TRP A 402 -6.69 3.47 -7.32
CA TRP A 402 -6.83 2.03 -7.25
C TRP A 402 -5.81 1.31 -8.10
N ARG A 403 -5.49 0.08 -7.69
CA ARG A 403 -4.63 -0.85 -8.41
C ARG A 403 -5.23 -2.24 -8.28
N GLY A 404 -4.89 -3.13 -9.21
CA GLY A 404 -5.35 -4.51 -9.14
C GLY A 404 -4.29 -5.56 -9.43
N VAL A 405 -4.60 -6.80 -9.10
CA VAL A 405 -3.86 -7.99 -9.53
C VAL A 405 -4.87 -8.98 -10.08
N ALA A 406 -4.68 -9.39 -11.34
CA ALA A 406 -5.45 -10.45 -11.96
C ALA A 406 -4.62 -11.74 -11.97
N LYS A 407 -5.19 -12.84 -11.49
CA LYS A 407 -4.55 -14.16 -11.49
C LYS A 407 -5.59 -15.25 -11.65
N GLY A 408 -5.51 -16.02 -12.74
CA GLY A 408 -6.52 -17.03 -13.05
C GLY A 408 -7.91 -16.38 -13.14
N ASN A 409 -8.84 -16.84 -12.29
CA ASN A 409 -10.20 -16.30 -12.17
C ASN A 409 -10.36 -15.29 -11.01
N ASP A 410 -9.27 -14.86 -10.37
CA ASP A 410 -9.32 -13.92 -9.26
C ASP A 410 -8.85 -12.52 -9.69
N PHE A 411 -9.52 -11.50 -9.16
CA PHE A 411 -9.17 -10.09 -9.30
C PHE A 411 -9.07 -9.45 -7.92
N LEU A 412 -7.84 -9.17 -7.46
CA LEU A 412 -7.58 -8.47 -6.20
C LEU A 412 -7.52 -6.96 -6.45
N VAL A 413 -8.27 -6.17 -5.70
CA VAL A 413 -8.32 -4.70 -5.82
C VAL A 413 -7.85 -4.06 -4.52
N ALA A 414 -6.93 -3.11 -4.62
CA ALA A 414 -6.61 -2.15 -3.58
C ALA A 414 -7.10 -0.75 -4.00
N ALA A 415 -7.79 -0.03 -3.11
CA ALA A 415 -8.30 1.31 -3.41
C ALA A 415 -8.20 2.24 -2.19
N HIS A 416 -7.87 3.51 -2.42
CA HIS A 416 -7.70 4.52 -1.38
C HIS A 416 -7.92 5.91 -1.96
N ASN A 417 -8.55 6.81 -1.20
CA ASN A 417 -8.72 8.21 -1.61
C ASN A 417 -7.80 9.12 -0.77
N PRO A 418 -6.56 9.38 -1.21
CA PRO A 418 -5.68 10.30 -0.49
C PRO A 418 -6.12 11.77 -0.65
N TYR A 419 -6.99 12.06 -1.63
CA TYR A 419 -7.55 13.39 -1.91
C TYR A 419 -8.91 13.61 -1.26
N ALA A 420 -9.31 12.76 -0.32
CA ALA A 420 -10.57 12.93 0.39
C ALA A 420 -10.62 14.30 1.09
N LYS A 421 -11.79 14.96 1.08
CA LYS A 421 -11.99 16.25 1.75
C LYS A 421 -11.83 16.13 3.27
N ASP A 422 -12.37 15.05 3.82
CA ASP A 422 -12.35 14.70 5.23
C ASP A 422 -12.62 13.19 5.42
N GLU A 423 -12.61 12.73 6.66
CA GLU A 423 -12.89 11.33 7.02
C GLU A 423 -14.33 10.84 6.74
N ASN A 424 -15.24 11.73 6.34
CA ASN A 424 -16.65 11.42 6.10
C ASN A 424 -17.04 11.41 4.62
N GLU A 425 -16.20 11.94 3.72
CA GLU A 425 -16.47 11.91 2.29
C GLU A 425 -16.68 10.46 1.81
N VAL A 426 -17.70 10.23 0.99
CA VAL A 426 -17.96 8.90 0.40
C VAL A 426 -17.83 9.01 -1.10
N VAL A 427 -17.00 8.15 -1.69
CA VAL A 427 -16.78 8.08 -3.14
C VAL A 427 -16.90 6.64 -3.63
N VAL A 428 -17.37 6.47 -4.87
CA VAL A 428 -17.37 5.17 -5.55
C VAL A 428 -16.20 5.14 -6.52
N VAL A 429 -15.35 4.12 -6.37
CA VAL A 429 -14.24 3.83 -7.27
C VAL A 429 -14.60 2.64 -8.14
N GLU A 430 -14.73 2.85 -9.45
CA GLU A 430 -14.94 1.77 -10.41
C GLU A 430 -13.58 1.14 -10.77
N ALA A 431 -13.28 -0.03 -10.22
CA ALA A 431 -12.13 -0.84 -10.59
C ALA A 431 -12.50 -1.74 -11.76
N THR A 432 -11.69 -1.71 -12.83
CA THR A 432 -12.02 -2.41 -14.08
C THR A 432 -10.90 -3.34 -14.53
N TYR A 433 -11.28 -4.47 -15.11
CA TYR A 433 -10.33 -5.39 -15.74
C TYR A 433 -11.00 -6.12 -16.89
N ASN A 434 -10.55 -5.90 -18.13
CA ASN A 434 -11.28 -6.30 -19.33
C ASN A 434 -12.73 -5.76 -19.30
N ASN A 435 -13.73 -6.63 -19.39
CA ASN A 435 -15.15 -6.25 -19.30
C ASN A 435 -15.67 -6.22 -17.85
N LEU A 436 -14.84 -6.63 -16.88
CA LEU A 436 -15.22 -6.68 -15.47
C LEU A 436 -15.22 -5.28 -14.86
N LYS A 437 -16.23 -5.00 -14.04
CA LYS A 437 -16.38 -3.75 -13.29
C LYS A 437 -16.76 -4.04 -11.85
N VAL A 438 -15.94 -3.57 -10.91
CA VAL A 438 -16.18 -3.64 -9.47
C VAL A 438 -16.33 -2.24 -8.92
N ASN A 439 -17.47 -1.95 -8.29
CA ASN A 439 -17.70 -0.68 -7.60
C ASN A 439 -17.25 -0.79 -6.14
N VAL A 440 -16.19 -0.06 -5.78
CA VAL A 440 -15.67 0.03 -4.41
C VAL A 440 -16.17 1.32 -3.78
N LEU A 441 -16.98 1.20 -2.72
CA LEU A 441 -17.35 2.35 -1.89
C LEU A 441 -16.22 2.63 -0.91
N LEU A 442 -15.64 3.84 -0.96
CA LEU A 442 -14.63 4.31 -0.01
C LEU A 442 -15.22 5.40 0.88
N LYS A 443 -14.94 5.34 2.18
CA LYS A 443 -15.20 6.43 3.12
C LYS A 443 -13.90 7.08 3.59
N GLY A 444 -13.77 8.38 3.36
CA GLY A 444 -12.63 9.21 3.74
C GLY A 444 -11.32 8.62 3.24
N TYR A 445 -10.40 8.38 4.17
CA TYR A 445 -9.06 7.86 3.92
C TYR A 445 -8.96 6.33 4.07
N GLU A 446 -10.06 5.59 3.95
CA GLU A 446 -10.05 4.13 4.03
C GLU A 446 -9.06 3.50 3.03
N VAL A 447 -8.37 2.45 3.46
CA VAL A 447 -7.54 1.60 2.60
C VAL A 447 -8.29 0.30 2.34
N PHE A 448 -8.96 0.23 1.20
CA PHE A 448 -9.69 -0.95 0.75
C PHE A 448 -8.74 -2.01 0.17
N LEU A 449 -9.01 -3.28 0.46
CA LEU A 449 -8.32 -4.43 -0.12
C LEU A 449 -9.26 -5.63 -0.16
N CYS A 450 -9.61 -6.11 -1.35
CA CYS A 450 -10.45 -7.30 -1.50
C CYS A 450 -10.17 -8.07 -2.78
N ARG A 451 -10.22 -9.40 -2.68
CA ARG A 451 -10.23 -10.32 -3.82
C ARG A 451 -11.65 -10.58 -4.28
N PHE A 452 -11.85 -10.52 -5.59
CA PHE A 452 -13.07 -10.81 -6.32
C PHE A 452 -12.91 -12.05 -7.19
N ASN A 453 -13.96 -12.83 -7.35
CA ASN A 453 -13.99 -13.93 -8.32
C ASN A 453 -14.65 -13.42 -9.61
N MET A 454 -13.96 -13.52 -10.74
CA MET A 454 -14.42 -12.86 -11.96
C MET A 454 -15.63 -13.56 -12.59
N ASP A 455 -15.73 -14.89 -12.50
CA ASP A 455 -16.93 -15.63 -12.94
C ASP A 455 -18.20 -15.15 -12.20
N LEU A 456 -18.13 -14.94 -10.88
CA LEU A 456 -19.27 -14.46 -10.09
C LEU A 456 -19.70 -13.02 -10.45
N LEU A 457 -18.79 -12.24 -11.01
CA LEU A 457 -19.06 -10.85 -11.38
C LEU A 457 -19.46 -10.71 -12.86
N ALA A 458 -19.21 -11.71 -13.70
CA ALA A 458 -19.67 -11.74 -15.08
C ALA A 458 -21.19 -11.98 -15.17
N ASP A 459 -21.78 -12.63 -14.17
CA ASP A 459 -23.21 -12.96 -14.09
C ASP A 459 -24.06 -11.93 -13.32
N GLU A 460 -23.44 -10.94 -12.67
CA GLU A 460 -24.13 -9.91 -11.90
C GLU A 460 -24.01 -8.55 -12.60
N PRO A 461 -25.07 -8.06 -13.30
CA PRO A 461 -25.08 -6.66 -13.71
C PRO A 461 -24.90 -5.80 -12.46
N ASN A 462 -23.90 -4.92 -12.44
CA ASN A 462 -23.62 -3.99 -11.35
C ASN A 462 -24.92 -3.33 -10.87
N GLN A 463 -25.46 -3.81 -9.76
CA GLN A 463 -26.78 -3.45 -9.29
C GLN A 463 -26.68 -3.06 -7.81
N SER A 464 -26.69 -1.76 -7.52
CA SER A 464 -26.59 -1.23 -6.14
C SER A 464 -27.55 -0.08 -5.86
N PHE A 465 -28.18 -0.11 -4.68
CA PHE A 465 -29.07 0.93 -4.15
C PHE A 465 -28.53 1.45 -2.81
N ASN A 466 -28.77 2.73 -2.51
CA ASN A 466 -28.54 3.32 -1.19
C ASN A 466 -29.70 3.06 -0.22
N SER A 467 -30.94 2.93 -0.74
CA SER A 467 -32.10 2.65 0.10
C SER A 467 -33.22 1.95 -0.67
N PHE A 468 -33.96 1.09 0.04
CA PHE A 468 -35.14 0.37 -0.46
C PHE A 468 -36.26 0.42 0.60
N LYS A 469 -37.33 1.15 0.29
CA LYS A 469 -38.48 1.41 1.17
C LYS A 469 -39.76 0.98 0.50
N ILE A 470 -40.73 0.55 1.30
CA ILE A 470 -42.06 0.15 0.84
C ILE A 470 -43.13 0.78 1.72
N TYR A 471 -44.22 1.28 1.13
CA TYR A 471 -45.32 1.88 1.88
C TYR A 471 -46.61 2.00 1.04
N PRO A 472 -47.80 2.03 1.66
CA PRO A 472 -48.03 1.72 3.07
C PRO A 472 -47.78 0.22 3.37
N ASN A 473 -47.61 -0.13 4.64
CA ASN A 473 -47.54 -1.53 5.05
C ASN A 473 -48.22 -1.65 6.42
N PRO A 474 -49.41 -2.27 6.53
CA PRO A 474 -50.12 -3.05 5.50
C PRO A 474 -50.58 -2.23 4.28
N SER A 475 -50.78 -2.90 3.14
CA SER A 475 -51.29 -2.31 1.88
C SER A 475 -52.59 -3.00 1.45
N GLN A 476 -53.54 -2.24 0.89
CA GLN A 476 -54.79 -2.79 0.35
C GLN A 476 -54.67 -3.02 -1.16
N ASP A 477 -54.52 -1.92 -1.90
CA ASP A 477 -54.61 -1.93 -3.36
C ASP A 477 -53.26 -1.72 -4.05
N ASN A 478 -52.47 -0.75 -3.57
CA ASN A 478 -51.23 -0.35 -4.21
C ASN A 478 -50.09 -0.32 -3.21
N LEU A 479 -48.96 -0.90 -3.59
CA LEU A 479 -47.71 -0.85 -2.84
C LEU A 479 -46.76 0.14 -3.52
N THR A 480 -46.34 1.18 -2.80
CA THR A 480 -45.31 2.11 -3.29
C THR A 480 -43.93 1.62 -2.88
N ILE A 481 -43.00 1.72 -3.81
CA ILE A 481 -41.60 1.34 -3.66
C ILE A 481 -40.76 2.59 -3.87
N GLY A 482 -40.00 2.97 -2.84
CA GLY A 482 -38.99 4.01 -2.91
C GLY A 482 -37.60 3.39 -3.05
N ILE A 483 -36.90 3.70 -4.13
CA ILE A 483 -35.56 3.18 -4.42
C ILE A 483 -34.61 4.34 -4.64
N ASN A 484 -33.56 4.46 -3.82
CA ASN A 484 -32.47 5.40 -4.09
C ASN A 484 -31.35 4.68 -4.85
N SER A 485 -31.24 4.94 -6.15
CA SER A 485 -30.30 4.30 -7.07
C SER A 485 -28.99 5.08 -7.15
N LEU A 486 -27.86 4.40 -7.05
CA LEU A 486 -26.54 5.05 -7.13
C LEU A 486 -26.18 5.50 -8.55
N PHE A 487 -26.75 4.86 -9.56
CA PHE A 487 -26.53 5.12 -10.99
C PHE A 487 -27.80 4.78 -11.78
N GLN A 488 -27.87 5.21 -13.05
CA GLN A 488 -28.97 4.83 -13.94
C GLN A 488 -28.83 3.34 -14.29
N GLN A 489 -29.90 2.56 -14.09
CA GLN A 489 -29.88 1.11 -14.27
C GLN A 489 -31.29 0.53 -14.46
N THR A 490 -31.36 -0.72 -14.90
CA THR A 490 -32.61 -1.47 -14.97
C THR A 490 -32.68 -2.47 -13.82
N ALA A 491 -33.73 -2.40 -13.01
CA ALA A 491 -33.95 -3.27 -11.85
C ALA A 491 -35.10 -4.25 -12.08
N LYS A 492 -34.88 -5.52 -11.73
CA LYS A 492 -35.91 -6.56 -11.71
C LYS A 492 -36.59 -6.55 -10.33
N ILE A 493 -37.91 -6.38 -10.32
CA ILE A 493 -38.73 -6.31 -9.10
C ILE A 493 -39.68 -7.50 -9.10
N GLU A 494 -39.59 -8.31 -8.05
CA GLU A 494 -40.42 -9.50 -7.91
C GLU A 494 -41.14 -9.51 -6.56
N ILE A 495 -42.39 -9.95 -6.56
CA ILE A 495 -43.13 -10.28 -5.35
C ILE A 495 -43.21 -11.80 -5.27
N VAL A 496 -42.86 -12.34 -4.11
CA VAL A 496 -43.00 -13.76 -3.80
C VAL A 496 -43.98 -13.97 -2.64
N ASP A 497 -44.75 -15.05 -2.71
CA ASP A 497 -45.60 -15.48 -1.61
C ASP A 497 -44.81 -16.18 -0.49
N ALA A 498 -45.49 -16.59 0.57
CA ALA A 498 -44.89 -17.27 1.72
C ALA A 498 -44.22 -18.62 1.39
N THR A 499 -44.52 -19.21 0.23
CA THR A 499 -43.88 -20.46 -0.26
C THR A 499 -42.65 -20.17 -1.12
N GLY A 500 -42.36 -18.90 -1.40
CA GLY A 500 -41.26 -18.48 -2.28
C GLY A 500 -41.64 -18.46 -3.76
N LYS A 501 -42.90 -18.73 -4.11
CA LYS A 501 -43.37 -18.67 -5.49
C LYS A 501 -43.47 -17.21 -5.95
N VAL A 502 -42.89 -16.89 -7.11
CA VAL A 502 -43.02 -15.58 -7.75
C VAL A 502 -44.45 -15.40 -8.25
N ILE A 503 -45.13 -14.37 -7.75
CA ILE A 503 -46.53 -14.05 -8.10
C ILE A 503 -46.65 -12.74 -8.89
N HIS A 504 -45.61 -11.92 -8.86
CA HIS A 504 -45.50 -10.71 -9.67
C HIS A 504 -44.05 -10.50 -10.08
N LEU A 505 -43.84 -10.06 -11.32
CA LEU A 505 -42.52 -9.75 -11.85
C LEU A 505 -42.62 -8.57 -12.82
N GLU A 506 -41.84 -7.52 -12.55
CA GLU A 506 -41.74 -6.32 -13.39
C GLU A 506 -40.29 -5.88 -13.51
N THR A 507 -39.98 -5.15 -14.58
CA THR A 507 -38.67 -4.54 -14.81
C THR A 507 -38.82 -3.02 -14.82
N ALA A 508 -38.04 -2.31 -13.99
CA ALA A 508 -38.10 -0.87 -13.84
C ALA A 508 -36.80 -0.20 -14.29
N ASN A 509 -36.90 0.87 -15.09
CA ASN A 509 -35.76 1.71 -15.44
C ASN A 509 -35.59 2.81 -14.40
N LEU A 510 -34.51 2.72 -13.62
CA LEU A 510 -34.19 3.63 -12.53
C LEU A 510 -33.21 4.70 -13.00
N GLN A 511 -33.49 5.94 -12.62
CA GLN A 511 -32.57 7.07 -12.74
C GLN A 511 -31.64 7.13 -11.54
N GLN A 512 -30.49 7.80 -11.67
CA GLN A 512 -29.65 8.09 -10.51
C GLN A 512 -30.41 8.97 -9.49
N GLY A 513 -30.33 8.63 -8.20
CA GLY A 513 -31.06 9.29 -7.11
C GLY A 513 -32.36 8.59 -6.72
N GLU A 514 -33.30 9.34 -6.16
CA GLU A 514 -34.58 8.81 -5.67
C GLU A 514 -35.53 8.47 -6.82
N ASN A 515 -36.03 7.23 -6.82
CA ASN A 515 -37.04 6.71 -7.73
C ASN A 515 -38.24 6.25 -6.92
N THR A 516 -39.44 6.51 -7.43
CA THR A 516 -40.68 6.03 -6.82
C THR A 516 -41.50 5.33 -7.87
N MET A 517 -42.03 4.15 -7.53
CA MET A 517 -42.95 3.42 -8.37
C MET A 517 -44.03 2.75 -7.55
N THR A 518 -45.14 2.41 -8.20
CA THR A 518 -46.31 1.84 -7.55
C THR A 518 -46.70 0.55 -8.26
N ILE A 519 -46.83 -0.53 -7.48
CA ILE A 519 -47.29 -1.83 -7.98
C ILE A 519 -48.72 -2.05 -7.50
N ASN A 520 -49.62 -2.40 -8.43
CA ASN A 520 -50.97 -2.80 -8.09
C ASN A 520 -50.97 -4.23 -7.53
N ILE A 521 -51.45 -4.38 -6.30
CA ILE A 521 -51.53 -5.64 -5.56
C ILE A 521 -52.98 -6.07 -5.28
N ASN A 522 -54.00 -5.42 -5.85
CA ASN A 522 -55.42 -5.76 -5.60
C ASN A 522 -55.74 -7.23 -5.90
N ARG A 523 -55.01 -7.83 -6.86
CA ARG A 523 -55.20 -9.21 -7.31
C ARG A 523 -54.52 -10.25 -6.42
N LEU A 524 -53.71 -9.81 -5.45
CA LEU A 524 -53.05 -10.71 -4.50
C LEU A 524 -54.04 -11.07 -3.38
N PRO A 525 -54.15 -12.34 -2.97
CA PRO A 525 -54.92 -12.71 -1.78
C PRO A 525 -54.38 -12.04 -0.49
N SER A 526 -55.22 -11.88 0.53
CA SER A 526 -54.78 -11.36 1.83
C SER A 526 -53.71 -12.27 2.42
N GLY A 527 -52.59 -11.68 2.86
CA GLY A 527 -51.44 -12.49 3.27
C GLY A 527 -50.14 -11.72 3.39
N THR A 528 -49.09 -12.45 3.78
CA THR A 528 -47.72 -11.92 3.85
C THR A 528 -46.97 -12.22 2.57
N TYR A 529 -46.30 -11.20 2.04
CA TYR A 529 -45.50 -11.27 0.83
C TYR A 529 -44.11 -10.69 1.07
N ILE A 530 -43.17 -11.11 0.24
CA ILE A 530 -41.83 -10.52 0.19
C ILE A 530 -41.67 -9.88 -1.18
N ILE A 531 -41.36 -8.60 -1.20
CA ILE A 531 -40.93 -7.92 -2.41
C ILE A 531 -39.41 -7.86 -2.43
N LYS A 532 -38.83 -8.18 -3.58
CA LYS A 532 -37.39 -8.15 -3.82
C LYS A 532 -37.10 -7.24 -4.99
N ALA A 533 -36.01 -6.50 -4.87
CA ALA A 533 -35.43 -5.74 -5.95
C ALA A 533 -33.90 -5.84 -5.81
N MET A 534 -33.27 -6.51 -6.76
CA MET A 534 -31.81 -6.76 -6.75
C MET A 534 -31.40 -7.39 -5.42
N ASN A 535 -30.43 -6.82 -4.69
CA ASN A 535 -29.92 -7.36 -3.42
C ASN A 535 -30.82 -7.04 -2.20
N PHE A 536 -31.95 -6.38 -2.38
CA PHE A 536 -32.83 -5.94 -1.29
C PHE A 536 -34.12 -6.74 -1.24
N SER A 537 -34.61 -7.00 -0.03
CA SER A 537 -35.92 -7.58 0.19
C SER A 537 -36.65 -6.91 1.36
N LYS A 538 -37.97 -6.78 1.24
CA LYS A 538 -38.86 -6.29 2.32
C LYS A 538 -40.11 -7.13 2.39
N LYS A 539 -40.55 -7.40 3.62
CA LYS A 539 -41.84 -8.02 3.89
C LYS A 539 -42.95 -6.96 3.88
N PHE A 540 -44.07 -7.25 3.22
CA PHE A 540 -45.31 -6.48 3.36
C PHE A 540 -46.52 -7.39 3.62
N VAL A 541 -47.57 -6.81 4.20
CA VAL A 541 -48.85 -7.47 4.45
C VAL A 541 -49.89 -6.88 3.51
N ARG A 542 -50.59 -7.73 2.76
CA ARG A 542 -51.79 -7.36 2.00
C ARG A 542 -53.02 -7.64 2.84
N GLU A 543 -53.88 -6.64 3.01
CA GLU A 543 -55.14 -6.74 3.78
C GLU A 543 -56.26 -7.46 3.04
#